data_AF-H8ZW24-F1
#
_entry.id   AF-H8ZW24-F1
#
_cell.length_a   1.000
_cell.length_b   1.000
_cell.length_c   1.000
_cell.angle_alpha   90.00
_cell.angle_beta   90.00
_cell.angle_gamma   90.00
#
_symmetry.space_group_name_H-M   'P 1'
#
loop_
_entity.id
_entity.type
_entity.pdbx_description
1 polymer ?
#
loop_
_entity_poly.entity_id
_entity_poly.type
_entity_poly.pdbx_seq_one_letter_code
_entity_poly.pdbx_strand_id
1 'polypeptide(L)' 'FLWGLGVSPDEAECFDVYGLDEELLGMVPQPVLAVLFLYPLTEKSEEERIRQDASTKDSSGGPYFMKQTV' A
#
# COMPACT_ATOMS: atom_id res chain seq x y z
N PHE A 1 4.10 7.94 13.72
CA PHE A 1 4.01 6.46 13.80
C PHE A 1 5.33 5.81 13.41
N LEU A 2 5.79 5.97 12.16
CA LEU A 2 7.04 5.38 11.65
C LEU A 2 8.27 5.66 12.54
N TRP A 3 8.47 6.91 12.95
CA TRP A 3 9.62 7.26 13.81
C TRP A 3 9.53 6.66 15.21
N GLY A 4 8.32 6.43 15.73
CA GLY A 4 8.10 5.72 16.98
C GLY A 4 8.42 4.22 16.89
N LEU A 5 8.51 3.67 15.68
CA LEU A 5 8.97 2.31 15.40
C LEU A 5 10.48 2.23 15.09
N GLY A 6 11.19 3.38 15.14
CA GLY A 6 12.64 3.44 14.96
C GLY A 6 13.13 3.81 13.55
N VAL A 7 12.24 4.19 12.62
CA VAL A 7 12.63 4.71 11.29
C VAL A 7 13.09 6.16 11.42
N SER A 8 14.20 6.54 10.79
CA SER A 8 14.68 7.93 10.87
C SER A 8 13.83 8.88 10.01
N PRO A 9 13.62 10.16 10.42
CA PRO A 9 12.86 11.13 9.61
C PRO A 9 13.43 11.41 8.22
N ASP A 10 14.75 11.27 8.05
CA ASP A 10 15.43 11.41 6.77
C ASP A 10 15.36 10.16 5.88
N GLU A 11 14.91 9.02 6.42
CA GLU A 11 14.75 7.77 5.66
C GLU A 11 13.36 7.66 5.03
N ALA A 12 12.28 7.96 5.78
CA ALA A 12 10.92 7.85 5.28
C ALA A 12 9.91 8.72 6.03
N GLU A 13 8.99 9.29 5.26
CA GLU A 13 7.83 10.05 5.73
C GLU A 13 6.61 9.76 4.82
N CYS A 14 5.41 9.81 5.39
CA CYS A 14 4.17 9.68 4.62
C CYS A 14 3.71 11.05 4.12
N PHE A 15 3.38 11.14 2.83
CA PHE A 15 2.79 12.31 2.21
C PHE A 15 1.39 11.99 1.68
N ASP A 16 0.48 12.97 1.74
CA ASP A 16 -0.84 12.83 1.16
C ASP A 16 -0.78 12.85 -0.37
N VAL A 17 -1.63 12.04 -1.00
CA VAL A 17 -1.86 12.05 -2.45
C VAL A 17 -3.20 12.73 -2.71
N TYR A 18 -3.16 13.95 -3.23
CA TYR A 18 -4.37 14.77 -3.44
C TYR A 18 -5.22 14.31 -4.62
N GLY A 19 -4.63 13.61 -5.58
CA GLY A 19 -5.31 13.08 -6.76
C GLY A 19 -4.41 12.16 -7.58
N LEU A 20 -4.99 11.52 -8.59
CA LEU A 20 -4.31 10.53 -9.43
C LEU A 20 -4.00 11.07 -10.84
N ASP A 21 -4.33 12.32 -11.12
CA ASP A 21 -3.86 13.01 -12.31
C ASP A 21 -2.38 13.42 -12.17
N GLU A 22 -1.71 13.58 -13.30
CA GLU A 22 -0.27 13.82 -13.37
C GLU A 22 0.17 15.10 -12.63
N GLU A 23 -0.67 16.14 -12.66
CA GLU A 23 -0.38 17.42 -11.99
C GLU A 23 -0.38 17.25 -10.47
N LEU A 24 -1.42 16.61 -9.90
CA LEU A 24 -1.51 16.36 -8.47
C LEU A 24 -0.48 15.32 -7.99
N LEU A 25 -0.16 14.31 -8.79
CA LEU A 25 0.90 13.35 -8.48
C LEU A 25 2.29 14.00 -8.46
N GLY A 26 2.52 15.05 -9.25
CA GLY A 26 3.76 15.82 -9.25
C GLY A 26 4.06 16.53 -7.92
N MET A 27 3.08 16.66 -7.03
CA MET A 27 3.27 17.24 -5.70
C MET A 27 3.90 16.26 -4.69
N VAL A 28 3.90 14.96 -4.99
CA VAL A 28 4.45 13.93 -4.10
C VAL A 28 5.98 13.89 -4.24
N PRO A 29 6.74 14.04 -3.13
CA PRO A 29 8.20 13.98 -3.17
C PRO A 29 8.73 12.68 -3.77
N GLN A 30 9.80 12.78 -4.56
CA GLN A 30 10.46 11.64 -5.19
C GLN A 30 11.81 11.35 -4.51
N PRO A 31 12.23 10.07 -4.40
CA PRO A 31 11.54 8.88 -4.91
C PRO A 31 10.43 8.37 -3.96
N VAL A 32 9.37 7.80 -4.54
CA VAL A 32 8.30 7.14 -3.77
C VAL A 32 8.65 5.68 -3.50
N LEU A 33 8.63 5.27 -2.22
CA LEU A 33 8.98 3.90 -1.80
C LEU A 33 7.78 2.94 -1.81
N ALA A 34 6.60 3.40 -1.39
CA ALA A 34 5.38 2.60 -1.30
C ALA A 34 4.14 3.50 -1.29
N VAL A 35 2.96 2.92 -1.57
CA VAL A 35 1.67 3.61 -1.49
C VAL A 35 0.73 2.83 -0.56
N LEU A 36 0.10 3.54 0.37
CA LEU A 36 -0.94 3.02 1.24
C LEU A 36 -2.29 3.52 0.72
N PHE A 37 -3.14 2.61 0.25
CA PHE A 37 -4.45 2.95 -0.30
C PHE A 37 -5.56 2.51 0.66
N LEU A 38 -6.27 3.48 1.23
CA LEU A 38 -7.44 3.23 2.06
C LEU A 38 -8.70 3.26 1.19
N TYR A 39 -9.46 2.16 1.21
CA TYR A 39 -10.73 2.05 0.50
C TYR A 39 -11.74 1.27 1.33
N PRO A 40 -13.05 1.50 1.12
CA PRO A 40 -14.08 0.78 1.85
C PRO A 40 -14.14 -0.69 1.39
N LEU A 41 -14.18 -1.61 2.35
CA LEU A 41 -14.48 -3.00 2.06
C LEU A 41 -16.00 -3.15 1.86
N THR A 42 -16.37 -3.67 0.69
CA THR A 42 -17.74 -3.96 0.29
C THR A 42 -17.88 -5.45 -0.02
N GLU A 43 -19.09 -5.99 0.00
CA GLU A 43 -19.33 -7.38 -0.40
C GLU A 43 -18.77 -7.66 -1.80
N LYS A 44 -19.02 -6.74 -2.74
CA LYS A 44 -18.49 -6.82 -4.10
C LYS A 44 -16.96 -6.86 -4.14
N SER A 45 -16.27 -6.00 -3.38
CA SER A 45 -14.80 -5.99 -3.38
C SER A 45 -14.20 -7.26 -2.77
N GLU A 46 -14.84 -7.81 -1.73
CA GLU A 46 -14.39 -9.05 -1.10
C GLU A 46 -14.64 -10.29 -1.98
N GLU A 47 -15.77 -10.35 -2.70
CA GLU A 47 -16.03 -11.39 -3.69
C GLU A 47 -14.96 -11.40 -4.79
N GLU A 48 -14.60 -10.22 -5.31
CA GLU A 48 -13.55 -10.09 -6.31
C GLU A 48 -12.17 -10.47 -5.75
N ARG A 49 -11.86 -10.10 -4.50
CA ARG A 49 -10.61 -10.52 -3.83
C ARG A 49 -10.50 -12.04 -3.74
N ILE A 50 -11.57 -12.73 -3.33
CA ILE A 50 -11.59 -14.20 -3.23
C ILE A 50 -11.40 -14.84 -4.61
N ARG A 51 -12.04 -14.29 -5.66
CA ARG A 51 -11.88 -14.77 -7.04
C ARG A 51 -10.43 -14.62 -7.52
N GLN A 52 -9.78 -13.50 -7.20
CA GLN A 52 -8.38 -13.26 -7.56
C GLN A 52 -7.44 -14.19 -6.80
N ASP A 53 -7.61 -14.35 -5.49
CA ASP A 53 -6.78 -15.22 -4.65
C ASP A 53 -6.82 -16.69 -5.12
N ALA A 54 -7.97 -17.18 -5.60
CA ALA A 54 -8.10 -18.52 -6.15
C ALA A 54 -7.27 -18.75 -7.44
N SER A 55 -6.89 -17.67 -8.13
CA SER A 55 -6.11 -17.69 -9.38
C SER A 55 -4.62 -17.39 -9.18
N THR A 56 -4.23 -16.89 -8.00
CA THR A 56 -2.86 -16.46 -7.70
C THR A 56 -1.97 -17.68 -7.44
N LYS A 57 -0.86 -17.79 -8.19
CA LYS A 57 0.19 -18.79 -7.93
C LYS A 57 1.16 -18.24 -6.89
N ASP A 58 1.61 -19.09 -5.96
CA ASP A 58 2.58 -18.74 -4.92
C ASP A 58 3.80 -18.01 -5.52
N SER A 59 4.06 -16.79 -5.03
CA SER A 59 5.20 -16.00 -5.48
C SER A 59 6.48 -16.47 -4.77
N SER A 60 7.45 -16.94 -5.55
CA SER A 60 8.74 -17.40 -5.04
C SER A 60 9.62 -16.22 -4.57
N GLY A 61 9.80 -16.10 -3.25
CA GLY A 61 11.06 -15.69 -2.60
C GLY A 61 11.45 -14.21 -2.49
N GLY A 62 10.58 -13.25 -2.87
CA GLY A 62 10.90 -11.82 -2.86
C GLY A 62 10.15 -10.94 -1.83
N PRO A 63 8.80 -11.00 -1.76
CA PRO A 63 8.03 -10.09 -0.92
C PRO A 63 7.85 -10.63 0.51
N TYR A 64 7.87 -9.74 1.51
CA TYR A 64 7.40 -10.03 2.86
C TYR A 64 5.88 -9.81 2.94
N PHE A 65 5.13 -10.85 3.32
CA PHE A 65 3.68 -10.78 3.49
C PHE A 65 3.28 -11.43 4.82
N MET A 66 2.36 -10.79 5.55
CA MET A 66 1.86 -11.29 6.83
C MET A 66 0.32 -11.23 6.87
N LYS A 67 -0.31 -12.22 7.50
CA LYS A 67 -1.77 -12.26 7.69
C LYS A 67 -2.18 -11.30 8.80
N GLN A 68 -3.24 -10.53 8.57
CA GLN A 68 -3.91 -9.79 9.64
C GLN A 68 -4.78 -10.76 10.46
N THR A 69 -4.62 -10.77 11.78
CA THR A 69 -5.36 -11.67 12.69
C THR A 69 -5.98 -10.95 13.89
N VAL A 70 -5.89 -9.62 13.92
CA VAL A 70 -6.47 -8.73 14.94
C VAL A 70 -7.20 -7.60 14.22
#